data_AF-A0A8T9N0L0-F1
#
_entry.id   AF-A0A8T9N0L0-F1
#
_cell.length_a   1.000
_cell.length_b   1.000
_cell.length_c   1.000
_cell.angle_alpha   90.00
_cell.angle_beta   90.00
_cell.angle_gamma   90.00
#
_symmetry.space_group_name_H-M   'P 1'
#
loop_
_entity.id
_entity.type
_entity.pdbx_description
1 polymer ?
#
loop_
_entity_poly.entity_id
_entity_poly.type
_entity_poly.pdbx_seq_one_letter_code
_entity_poly.pdbx_strand_id
1 'polypeptide(L)'
;MAQAAYNDYLGDSYDPEKGLDIEKVKKKAQREKDKLNIVLMGATGVGKSSLVNAVFGTNIVETGDGKPKTQELKKSLFPKKV
;
A
#
# COMPACT_ATOMS: atom_id res chain seq x y z
N MET A 1 3.39 -26.19 -3.94
CA MET A 1 2.84 -25.26 -4.95
C MET A 1 2.59 -23.87 -4.37
N ALA A 2 1.72 -23.71 -3.35
CA ALA A 2 1.37 -22.39 -2.79
C ALA A 2 2.55 -21.61 -2.20
N GLN A 3 3.46 -22.26 -1.45
CA GLN A 3 4.61 -21.59 -0.84
C GLN A 3 5.62 -21.05 -1.86
N ALA A 4 5.84 -21.80 -2.96
CA ALA A 4 6.75 -21.36 -4.03
C ALA A 4 6.20 -20.12 -4.74
N ALA A 5 4.89 -20.10 -5.03
CA ALA A 5 4.23 -18.94 -5.62
C ALA A 5 4.20 -17.72 -4.69
N TYR A 6 4.08 -17.93 -3.37
CA TYR A 6 4.13 -16.85 -2.39
C TYR A 6 5.54 -16.22 -2.30
N ASN A 7 6.59 -17.05 -2.26
CA ASN A 7 7.97 -16.56 -2.24
C ASN A 7 8.32 -15.83 -3.55
N ASP A 8 7.84 -16.32 -4.69
CA ASP A 8 8.00 -15.67 -6.00
C ASP A 8 7.28 -14.31 -6.05
N TYR A 9 6.06 -14.23 -5.47
CA TYR A 9 5.32 -12.97 -5.35
C TYR A 9 6.03 -11.93 -4.47
N LEU A 10 6.59 -12.34 -3.32
CA LEU A 10 7.35 -11.45 -2.43
C LEU A 10 8.65 -10.94 -3.09
N GLY A 11 9.25 -11.75 -3.96
CA GLY A 11 10.50 -11.43 -4.65
C GLY A 11 11.69 -11.29 -3.69
N ASP A 12 12.68 -10.50 -4.08
CA ASP A 12 13.93 -10.33 -3.33
C ASP A 12 13.92 -9.19 -2.30
N SER A 13 12.81 -8.46 -2.22
CA SER A 13 12.65 -7.24 -1.43
C SER A 13 12.22 -7.51 0.01
N TYR A 14 11.80 -8.73 0.33
CA TYR A 14 11.40 -9.16 1.67
C TYR A 14 12.15 -10.43 2.07
N ASP A 15 12.71 -10.41 3.27
CA ASP A 15 13.41 -11.53 3.90
C ASP A 15 12.71 -11.83 5.25
N PRO A 16 12.34 -13.09 5.55
CA PRO A 16 11.65 -13.42 6.80
C PRO A 16 12.45 -13.13 8.08
N GLU A 17 13.79 -13.16 8.01
CA GLU A 17 14.68 -12.91 9.16
C GLU A 17 15.03 -11.42 9.28
N LYS A 18 15.18 -10.72 8.16
CA LYS A 18 15.64 -9.32 8.12
C LYS A 18 14.52 -8.30 7.89
N GLY A 19 13.34 -8.76 7.49
CA GLY A 19 12.20 -7.93 7.13
C GLY A 19 12.30 -7.31 5.73
N LEU A 20 11.69 -6.13 5.58
CA LEU A 20 11.59 -5.42 4.30
C LEU A 20 12.89 -4.66 3.99
N ASP A 21 13.49 -4.93 2.84
CA ASP A 21 14.64 -4.19 2.33
C ASP A 21 14.18 -2.95 1.55
N ILE A 22 14.30 -1.79 2.19
CA ILE A 22 13.84 -0.51 1.64
C ILE A 22 14.58 -0.13 0.36
N GLU A 23 15.87 -0.44 0.24
CA GLU A 23 16.66 -0.07 -0.93
C GLU A 23 16.29 -0.91 -2.16
N LYS A 24 16.01 -2.20 -1.95
CA LYS A 24 15.47 -3.05 -3.02
C LYS A 24 14.06 -2.63 -3.44
N VAL A 25 13.18 -2.31 -2.48
CA VAL A 25 11.83 -1.80 -2.78
C VAL A 25 11.91 -0.53 -3.63
N LYS A 26 12.75 0.44 -3.26
CA LYS A 26 12.96 1.67 -4.04
C LYS A 26 13.45 1.35 -5.46
N LYS A 27 14.46 0.50 -5.59
CA LYS A 27 15.00 0.10 -6.90
C LYS A 27 13.96 -0.63 -7.76
N LYS A 28 13.11 -1.47 -7.16
CA LYS A 28 12.02 -2.17 -7.85
C LYS A 28 10.95 -1.17 -8.31
N ALA A 29 10.49 -0.30 -7.42
CA ALA A 29 9.52 0.76 -7.75
C ALA A 29 10.01 1.72 -8.84
N GLN A 30 11.30 2.05 -8.87
CA GLN A 30 11.90 2.89 -9.92
C GLN A 30 12.06 2.16 -11.26
N ARG A 31 12.23 0.82 -11.25
CA ARG A 31 12.40 0.01 -12.46
C ARG A 31 11.06 -0.38 -13.09
N GLU A 32 10.10 -0.82 -12.29
CA GLU A 32 8.78 -1.30 -12.72
C GLU A 32 7.79 -0.14 -12.95
N LYS A 33 8.26 0.94 -13.60
CA LYS A 33 7.71 2.32 -13.71
C LYS A 33 6.20 2.50 -14.00
N ASP A 34 5.44 1.43 -14.19
CA ASP A 34 4.06 1.50 -14.65
C ASP A 34 3.05 1.64 -13.50
N LYS A 35 3.04 0.76 -12.47
CA LYS A 35 2.01 0.79 -11.40
C LYS A 35 2.46 0.13 -10.09
N LEU A 36 2.59 0.91 -9.01
CA LEU A 36 2.74 0.41 -7.65
C LEU A 36 1.36 0.26 -6.98
N ASN A 37 0.95 -0.97 -6.68
CA ASN A 37 -0.27 -1.23 -5.91
C ASN A 37 0.08 -1.35 -4.42
N ILE A 38 -0.55 -0.55 -3.57
CA ILE A 38 -0.37 -0.58 -2.12
C ILE A 38 -1.71 -0.97 -1.48
N VAL A 39 -1.68 -1.95 -0.58
CA VAL A 39 -2.84 -2.35 0.22
C VAL A 39 -2.60 -1.98 1.68
N LEU A 40 -3.50 -1.20 2.25
CA LEU A 40 -3.49 -0.84 3.67
C LEU A 40 -4.53 -1.68 4.41
N MET A 41 -4.12 -2.40 5.44
CA MET A 41 -4.99 -3.27 6.25
C MET A 41 -4.91 -2.91 7.74
N GLY A 42 -5.98 -3.20 8.49
CA GLY A 42 -6.06 -2.94 9.94
C GLY A 42 -7.48 -2.68 10.42
N ALA A 43 -7.70 -2.64 11.73
CA ALA A 43 -9.02 -2.41 12.34
C ALA A 43 -9.64 -1.04 11.94
N THR A 44 -10.95 -0.89 12.13
CA THR A 44 -11.63 0.40 11.92
C THR A 44 -11.13 1.45 12.91
N GLY A 45 -11.01 2.71 12.47
CA GLY A 45 -10.60 3.82 13.33
C GLY A 45 -9.08 3.97 13.55
N VAL A 46 -8.24 3.03 13.10
CA VAL A 46 -6.76 3.11 13.25
C VAL A 46 -6.07 4.17 12.38
N GLY A 47 -6.83 4.98 11.63
CA GLY A 47 -6.28 6.09 10.85
C GLY A 47 -5.84 5.77 9.41
N LYS A 48 -6.18 4.59 8.84
CA LYS A 48 -5.79 4.23 7.46
C LYS A 48 -6.19 5.28 6.40
N SER A 49 -7.45 5.73 6.41
CA SER A 49 -7.94 6.77 5.48
C SER A 49 -7.27 8.12 5.72
N SER A 50 -7.02 8.47 6.99
CA SER A 50 -6.31 9.70 7.36
C SER A 50 -4.87 9.69 6.83
N LEU A 51 -4.18 8.54 6.89
CA LEU A 51 -2.86 8.36 6.33
C LEU A 51 -2.84 8.59 4.81
N VAL A 52 -3.82 8.04 4.08
CA VAL A 52 -3.93 8.27 2.63
C VAL A 52 -4.07 9.77 2.34
N ASN A 53 -4.98 10.46 3.02
CA ASN A 53 -5.19 11.89 2.81
C ASN A 53 -3.93 12.72 3.14
N ALA A 54 -3.19 12.34 4.20
CA ALA A 54 -1.94 13.00 4.57
C ALA A 54 -0.82 12.80 3.53
N VAL A 55 -0.68 11.59 2.98
CA VAL A 55 0.33 11.28 1.95
C VAL A 55 0.09 12.09 0.67
N PHE A 56 -1.17 12.25 0.26
CA PHE A 56 -1.52 12.98 -0.95
C PHE A 56 -1.75 14.48 -0.73
N GLY A 57 -1.89 14.93 0.51
CA GLY A 57 -2.15 16.33 0.87
C GLY A 57 -3.55 16.81 0.46
N THR A 58 -4.51 15.90 0.31
CA THR A 58 -5.89 16.19 -0.14
C THR A 58 -6.85 15.12 0.39
N ASN A 59 -8.11 15.51 0.61
CA ASN A 59 -9.17 14.65 1.12
C ASN A 59 -9.76 13.77 0.00
N ILE A 60 -9.01 12.73 -0.38
CA ILE A 60 -9.39 11.81 -1.48
C ILE A 60 -10.21 10.62 -0.96
N VAL A 61 -9.98 10.19 0.28
CA VAL A 61 -10.69 9.08 0.91
C VAL A 61 -11.55 9.60 2.05
N GLU A 62 -12.82 9.20 2.09
CA GLU A 62 -13.70 9.51 3.22
C GLU A 62 -13.12 8.97 4.54
N THR A 63 -12.95 9.87 5.50
CA THR A 63 -12.57 9.58 6.89
C THR A 63 -13.79 9.68 7.80
N GLY A 64 -13.76 9.06 8.97
CA GLY A 64 -14.81 9.20 9.98
C GLY A 64 -14.39 8.65 11.35
N ASP A 65 -15.20 8.94 12.37
CA ASP A 65 -14.88 8.75 13.80
C ASP A 65 -15.08 7.29 14.26
N GLY A 66 -14.41 6.34 13.61
CA GLY A 66 -14.40 4.94 14.05
C GLY A 66 -15.57 4.08 13.57
N LYS A 67 -16.47 4.58 12.72
CA LYS A 67 -17.41 3.73 11.97
C LYS A 67 -16.72 3.13 10.73
N PRO A 68 -17.02 1.87 10.35
CA PRO A 68 -16.48 1.31 9.12
C PRO A 68 -16.98 2.08 7.90
N LYS A 69 -16.10 2.84 7.26
CA LYS A 69 -16.41 3.67 6.07
C LYS A 69 -15.88 3.06 4.78
N THR A 70 -14.79 2.30 4.85
CA THR A 70 -14.19 1.59 3.72
C THR A 70 -14.51 0.11 3.85
N GLN A 71 -15.70 -0.28 3.36
CA GLN A 71 -16.17 -1.67 3.42
C GLN A 71 -15.72 -2.54 2.24
N GLU A 72 -15.17 -1.90 1.19
CA GLU A 72 -14.79 -2.55 -0.07
C GLU A 72 -13.43 -2.02 -0.54
N LEU A 73 -12.74 -2.80 -1.38
CA LEU A 73 -11.52 -2.37 -2.07
C LEU A 73 -11.86 -1.26 -3.07
N LYS A 74 -11.78 0.00 -2.62
CA LYS A 74 -11.90 1.17 -3.49
C LYS A 74 -10.54 1.50 -4.08
N LYS A 75 -10.42 1.35 -5.41
CA LYS A 75 -9.25 1.80 -6.16
C LYS A 75 -9.38 3.29 -6.48
N SER A 76 -8.58 4.11 -5.80
CA SER A 76 -8.45 5.53 -6.13
C SER A 76 -7.30 5.71 -7.13
N LEU A 77 -7.57 6.33 -8.28
CA LEU A 77 -6.54 6.75 -9.22
C LEU A 77 -6.08 8.15 -8.83
N PHE A 78 -4.80 8.29 -8.51
CA PHE A 78 -4.23 9.56 -8.08
C PHE A 78 -3.69 10.32 -9.30
N PRO A 79 -4.08 11.59 -9.51
CA PRO A 79 -3.49 12.39 -10.59
C PRO A 79 -1.98 12.55 -10.35
N LYS A 80 -1.19 12.57 -11.42
CA LYS A 80 0.22 12.95 -11.32
C LYS A 80 0.28 14.36 -10.74
N LYS A 81 1.00 14.53 -9.63
CA LYS A 81 1.41 15.86 -9.16
C LYS A 81 2.26 16.46 -10.29
N VAL A 82 1.78 17.56 -10.88
CA VAL A 82 2.54 18.37 -11.85
C VAL A 82 3.74 18.98 -11.14
#